data_AF-A0A7W8XX67-F1
#
_entry.id   AF-A0A7W8XX67-F1
#
_cell.length_a   1.000
_cell.length_b   1.000
_cell.length_c   1.000
_cell.angle_alpha   90.00
_cell.angle_beta   90.00
_cell.angle_gamma   90.00
#
_symmetry.space_group_name_H-M   'P 1'
#
loop_
_entity.id
_entity.type
_entity.pdbx_description
1 polymer ?
#
loop_
_entity_poly.entity_id
_entity_poly.type
_entity_poly.pdbx_seq_one_letter_code
_entity_poly.pdbx_strand_id
1 'polypeptide(L)'
;MRFVELKSQEQLDIQTLHRVRSRLVAERTNLLNQLRAILLERGVIFPAGRRRFELDLDCMLSEGNETHMGTLSVKLIIASRHSFKKSGRVPWDSLNLR
;
A
#
# COMPACT_ATOMS: atom_id res chain seq x y z
N MET A 1 -25.79 5.79 -33.92
CA MET A 1 -24.87 5.01 -33.07
C MET A 1 -23.50 4.96 -33.74
N ARG A 2 -22.43 5.34 -33.05
CA ARG A 2 -21.06 5.29 -33.60
C ARG A 2 -20.49 3.91 -33.29
N PHE A 3 -20.05 3.17 -34.31
CA PHE A 3 -19.41 1.87 -34.12
C PHE A 3 -18.07 2.09 -33.41
N VAL A 4 -17.83 1.36 -32.32
CA VAL A 4 -16.55 1.36 -31.61
C VAL A 4 -15.90 0.02 -31.91
N GLU A 5 -14.68 0.05 -32.44
CA GLU A 5 -13.93 -1.18 -32.72
C GLU A 5 -13.72 -1.99 -31.44
N LEU A 6 -13.90 -3.31 -31.55
CA LEU A 6 -13.66 -4.23 -30.45
C LEU A 6 -12.17 -4.23 -30.12
N LYS A 7 -11.84 -4.03 -28.84
CA LYS A 7 -10.45 -4.01 -28.36
C LYS A 7 -9.77 -5.34 -28.68
N SER A 8 -8.50 -5.27 -29.10
CA SER A 8 -7.67 -6.47 -29.23
C SER A 8 -7.46 -7.14 -27.86
N GLN A 9 -7.10 -8.42 -27.85
CA GLN A 9 -6.80 -9.14 -26.62
C GLN A 9 -5.71 -8.45 -25.79
N GLU A 10 -4.64 -7.98 -26.44
CA GLU A 10 -3.56 -7.23 -25.79
C GLU A 10 -4.07 -5.93 -25.11
N GLN A 11 -4.98 -5.20 -25.77
CA GLN A 11 -5.58 -3.99 -25.19
C GLN A 11 -6.46 -4.30 -23.97
N LEU A 12 -7.13 -5.45 -23.96
CA LEU A 12 -7.93 -5.91 -22.81
C LEU A 12 -7.04 -6.34 -21.64
N ASP A 13 -5.92 -7.01 -21.92
CA ASP A 13 -4.96 -7.43 -20.91
C ASP A 13 -4.29 -6.23 -20.24
N ILE A 14 -3.81 -5.26 -21.05
CA ILE A 14 -3.27 -3.99 -20.55
C ILE A 14 -4.29 -3.28 -19.66
N GLN A 15 -5.55 -3.18 -20.11
CA GLN A 15 -6.60 -2.55 -19.31
C GLN A 15 -6.86 -3.30 -17.99
N THR A 16 -6.85 -4.62 -18.02
CA THR A 16 -7.04 -5.47 -16.83
C THR A 16 -5.88 -5.27 -15.85
N LEU A 17 -4.63 -5.23 -16.34
CA LEU A 17 -3.44 -4.95 -15.54
C LEU A 17 -3.54 -3.57 -14.88
N HIS A 18 -3.93 -2.52 -15.61
CA HIS A 18 -4.14 -1.18 -15.04
C HIS A 18 -5.20 -1.18 -13.95
N ARG A 19 -6.33 -1.87 -14.14
CA ARG A 19 -7.40 -1.97 -13.13
C ARG A 19 -6.92 -2.66 -11.87
N VAL A 20 -6.23 -3.80 -12.01
CA VAL A 20 -5.68 -4.56 -10.88
C VAL A 20 -4.64 -3.71 -10.13
N ARG A 21 -3.74 -3.04 -10.85
CA ARG A 21 -2.76 -2.12 -10.25
C ARG A 21 -3.44 -1.01 -9.46
N SER A 22 -4.42 -0.33 -10.05
CA SER A 22 -5.15 0.76 -9.39
C SER A 22 -5.85 0.28 -8.12
N ARG A 23 -6.48 -0.91 -8.16
CA ARG A 23 -7.11 -1.50 -6.98
C ARG A 23 -6.07 -1.80 -5.89
N LEU A 24 -4.95 -2.44 -6.23
CA LEU A 24 -3.91 -2.76 -5.25
C LEU A 24 -3.29 -1.50 -4.62
N VAL A 25 -3.09 -0.43 -5.41
CA VAL A 25 -2.60 0.86 -4.90
C VAL A 25 -3.61 1.50 -3.95
N ALA A 26 -4.90 1.47 -4.30
CA ALA A 26 -5.97 2.01 -3.47
C ALA A 26 -6.10 1.24 -2.14
N GLU A 27 -6.18 -0.09 -2.18
CA GLU A 27 -6.23 -0.96 -0.99
C GLU A 27 -5.05 -0.71 -0.06
N ARG A 28 -3.84 -0.62 -0.63
CA ARG A 28 -2.63 -0.29 0.12
C ARG A 28 -2.70 1.06 0.81
N THR A 29 -3.18 2.07 0.09
CA THR A 29 -3.30 3.44 0.61
C THR A 29 -4.33 3.48 1.75
N ASN A 30 -5.45 2.77 1.58
CA ASN A 30 -6.49 2.65 2.61
C ASN A 30 -5.95 1.98 3.87
N LEU A 31 -5.24 0.85 3.74
CA LEU A 31 -4.61 0.17 4.88
C LEU A 31 -3.63 1.06 5.63
N LEU A 32 -2.80 1.84 4.91
CA LEU A 32 -1.89 2.79 5.54
C LEU A 32 -2.64 3.90 6.28
N ASN A 33 -3.71 4.44 5.71
CA ASN A 33 -4.51 5.47 6.37
C ASN A 33 -5.23 4.93 7.61
N GLN A 34 -5.73 3.68 7.57
CA GLN A 34 -6.30 3.01 8.74
C GLN A 34 -5.26 2.82 9.85
N LEU A 35 -4.05 2.36 9.50
CA LEU A 35 -2.96 2.24 10.47
C LEU A 35 -2.61 3.60 11.09
N ARG A 36 -2.54 4.66 10.28
CA ARG A 36 -2.30 6.03 10.78
C ARG A 36 -3.40 6.49 11.72
N ALA A 37 -4.66 6.19 11.44
CA ALA A 37 -5.78 6.51 12.33
C ALA A 37 -5.68 5.78 13.68
N ILE A 38 -5.41 4.47 13.66
CA ILE A 38 -5.24 3.66 14.89
C ILE A 38 -4.07 4.18 15.74
N LEU A 39 -2.99 4.63 15.10
CA LEU A 39 -1.82 5.19 15.78
C LEU A 39 -2.11 6.58 16.35
N LEU A 40 -2.88 7.38 15.62
CA LEU A 40 -3.33 8.70 16.07
C LEU A 40 -4.20 8.61 17.33
N GLU A 41 -5.10 7.62 17.41
CA GLU A 41 -5.90 7.35 18.61
C GLU A 41 -5.04 7.07 19.86
N ARG A 42 -3.77 6.69 19.67
CA ARG A 42 -2.79 6.41 20.73
C ARG A 42 -1.80 7.55 20.94
N GLY A 43 -2.03 8.70 20.31
CA GLY A 43 -1.18 9.89 20.40
C GLY A 43 0.05 9.86 19.49
N VAL A 44 0.19 8.87 18.60
CA VAL A 44 1.32 8.78 17.66
C VAL A 44 0.92 9.31 16.29
N ILE A 45 1.54 10.41 15.89
CA ILE A 45 1.21 11.09 14.63
C ILE A 45 2.24 10.72 13.56
N PHE A 46 1.76 10.18 12.43
CA PHE A 46 2.59 9.91 11.26
C PHE A 46 2.24 10.83 10.09
N PRO A 47 3.25 11.32 9.33
CA PRO A 47 3.03 12.11 8.13
C PRO A 47 2.35 11.29 7.02
N ALA A 48 1.75 12.00 6.06
CA ALA A 48 1.17 11.38 4.89
C ALA A 48 2.26 10.80 3.97
N GLY A 49 1.93 9.71 3.29
CA GLY A 49 2.80 9.08 2.31
C GLY A 49 3.49 7.83 2.82
N ARG A 50 3.51 6.83 1.94
CA ARG A 50 4.02 5.48 2.25
C ARG A 50 5.47 5.47 2.72
N ARG A 51 6.38 6.07 1.95
CA ARG A 51 7.82 5.94 2.21
C ARG A 51 8.19 6.55 3.55
N ARG A 52 7.61 7.71 3.87
CA ARG A 52 7.86 8.38 5.14
C ARG A 52 7.24 7.61 6.30
N PHE A 53 6.01 7.12 6.15
CA PHE A 53 5.39 6.22 7.12
C PHE A 53 6.25 4.97 7.40
N GLU A 54 6.77 4.31 6.36
CA GLU A 54 7.63 3.12 6.50
C GLU A 54 8.92 3.45 7.27
N LEU A 55 9.58 4.57 6.97
CA LEU A 55 10.82 5.00 7.66
C LEU A 55 10.58 5.38 9.12
N ASP A 56 9.58 6.22 9.38
CA ASP A 56 9.27 6.70 10.73
C ASP A 56 8.82 5.53 11.61
N LEU A 57 8.08 4.56 11.03
CA LEU A 57 7.67 3.35 11.71
C LEU A 57 8.85 2.45 12.05
N ASP A 58 9.80 2.25 11.12
CA ASP A 58 11.00 1.46 11.39
C ASP A 58 11.85 2.11 12.51
N CYS A 59 11.94 3.45 12.54
CA CYS A 59 12.60 4.20 13.62
C CYS A 59 11.92 3.92 14.97
N MET A 60 10.59 4.10 15.04
CA MET A 60 9.82 3.88 16.26
C MET A 60 9.92 2.42 16.78
N LEU A 61 9.92 1.43 15.88
CA LEU A 61 10.06 0.01 16.26
C LEU A 61 11.48 -0.32 16.75
N SER A 62 12.50 0.37 16.25
CA SER A 62 13.89 0.17 16.68
C SER A 62 14.17 0.73 18.08
N GLU A 63 13.41 1.73 18.51
CA GLU A 63 13.55 2.41 19.80
C GLU A 63 12.95 1.64 20.98
N GLY A 64 12.36 0.46 20.75
CA GLY A 64 11.83 -0.39 21.84
C GLY A 64 10.60 0.21 22.55
N ASN A 65 9.87 1.10 21.88
CA ASN A 65 8.76 1.87 22.44
C ASN A 65 7.46 1.03 22.56
N GLU A 66 7.57 -0.19 23.10
CA GLU A 66 6.46 -1.14 23.30
C GLU A 66 5.43 -0.62 24.32
N THR A 67 5.83 0.33 25.17
CA THR A 67 5.05 0.82 26.32
C THR A 67 3.78 1.58 25.92
N HIS A 68 3.72 2.19 24.73
CA HIS A 68 2.54 2.94 24.25
C HIS A 68 1.70 2.18 23.22
N MET A 69 2.15 1.00 22.79
CA MET A 69 1.59 0.26 21.68
C MET A 69 1.13 -1.13 22.15
N GLY A 70 -0.17 -1.26 22.41
CA GLY A 70 -0.77 -2.58 22.67
C GLY A 70 -0.33 -3.62 21.63
N THR A 71 0.10 -4.78 22.09
CA THR A 71 0.80 -5.85 21.34
C THR A 71 0.14 -6.22 20.01
N LEU A 72 -1.18 -6.13 19.92
CA LEU A 72 -1.96 -6.43 18.71
C LEU A 72 -1.69 -5.42 17.57
N SER A 73 -1.48 -4.15 17.88
CA SER A 73 -1.19 -3.13 16.85
C SER A 73 0.22 -3.28 16.32
N VAL A 74 1.19 -3.61 17.17
CA VAL A 74 2.55 -3.94 16.74
C VAL A 74 2.52 -5.14 15.78
N LYS A 75 1.78 -6.20 16.13
CA LYS A 75 1.61 -7.38 15.25
C LYS A 75 0.93 -7.03 13.93
N LEU A 76 -0.13 -6.22 13.96
CA LEU A 76 -0.83 -5.77 12.75
C LEU A 76 0.11 -4.99 11.81
N ILE A 77 0.93 -4.11 12.38
CA ILE A 77 1.92 -3.30 11.66
C ILE A 77 3.00 -4.16 11.02
N ILE A 78 3.58 -5.10 11.78
CA ILE A 78 4.61 -6.04 11.28
C ILE A 78 4.04 -6.92 10.16
N ALA A 79 2.81 -7.44 10.32
CA ALA A 79 2.14 -8.24 9.29
C ALA A 79 1.88 -7.43 8.01
N SER A 80 1.42 -6.18 8.17
CA SER A 80 1.16 -5.26 7.06
C SER A 80 2.46 -4.95 6.30
N ARG A 81 3.59 -4.78 6.99
CA ARG A 81 4.92 -4.57 6.40
C ARG A 81 5.33 -5.66 5.41
N HIS A 82 5.04 -6.92 5.72
CA HIS A 82 5.41 -8.04 4.85
C HIS A 82 4.60 -8.06 3.55
N SER A 83 3.29 -7.78 3.64
CA SER A 83 2.41 -7.67 2.47
C SER A 83 2.83 -6.52 1.54
N PHE A 84 3.23 -5.41 2.14
CA PHE A 84 3.71 -4.21 1.48
C PHE A 84 5.02 -4.35 0.69
N LYS A 85 5.97 -5.18 1.16
CA LYS A 85 7.21 -5.50 0.43
C LYS A 85 7.00 -6.46 -0.75
N LYS A 86 5.99 -7.33 -0.72
CA LYS A 86 5.68 -8.23 -1.84
C LYS A 86 5.00 -7.51 -3.01
N SER A 87 4.08 -6.58 -2.74
CA SER A 87 3.33 -5.87 -3.80
C SER A 87 4.19 -4.91 -4.64
N GLY A 88 5.30 -4.39 -4.07
CA GLY A 88 6.16 -3.40 -4.73
C GLY A 88 7.24 -3.98 -5.64
N ARG A 89 7.36 -5.32 -5.71
CA ARG A 89 8.37 -6.01 -6.52
C ARG A 89 7.90 -6.40 -7.92
N VAL A 90 6.61 -6.24 -8.22
CA VAL A 90 6.13 -6.42 -9.60
C VAL A 90 6.68 -5.25 -10.42
N PRO A 91 7.57 -5.50 -11.40
CA PRO A 91 8.16 -4.45 -12.21
C PRO A 91 7.11 -4.00 -13.24
N TRP A 92 6.15 -3.19 -12.81
CA TRP A 92 5.10 -2.67 -13.69
C TRP A 92 5.68 -1.89 -14.87
N ASP A 93 6.88 -1.33 -14.70
CA ASP A 93 7.62 -0.61 -15.74
C ASP A 93 8.17 -1.55 -16.84
N SER A 94 8.39 -2.85 -16.56
CA SER A 94 8.83 -3.82 -17.56
C SER A 94 7.69 -4.35 -18.44
N LEU A 95 6.44 -4.03 -18.11
CA LEU A 95 5.26 -4.43 -18.88
C LEU A 95 4.91 -3.43 -20.00
N ASN A 96 5.75 -2.40 -20.22
CA ASN A 96 5.60 -1.41 -21.28
C ASN A 96 4.17 -0.81 -21.37
N LEU A 97 3.55 -0.58 -20.21
CA LEU A 97 2.17 -0.08 -20.03
C LEU A 97 2.07 1.45 -20.20
N ARG A 98 2.85 2.06 -21.10
CA ARG A 98 2.89 3.51 -21.33
C ARG A 98 2.39 3.88 -22.71
#